data_AF-A0A0D2I7X1-F1
#
_entry.id   AF-A0A0D2I7X1-F1
#
_cell.length_a   1.000
_cell.length_b   1.000
_cell.length_c   1.000
_cell.angle_alpha   90.00
_cell.angle_beta   90.00
_cell.angle_gamma   90.00
#
_symmetry.space_group_name_H-M   'P 1'
#
loop_
_entity.id
_entity.type
_entity.pdbx_description
1 polymer ?
#
loop_
_entity_poly.entity_id
_entity_poly.type
_entity_poly.pdbx_seq_one_letter_code
_entity_poly.pdbx_strand_id
1 'polypeptide(L)'
;VMHGLPRPDIDLAFLRSEQIIERLDDLEEVENDHDVDDTTEDEDDVDIEGLDEGAIVADNYSEDSSVWDSDDSQLTEYHDRRRLREEEKEHQRRRERLRILRRSLRIEQQAFYKSIPRSVVATDSIHNNDDDDDDGKTRRHEDLDEVIRRYDERLARIDEEEKEHAQVVSRLVNRRYHSVLRIRLRQRERRVLEARARAEEARIQREPTIRPEESFISRENHRVPSPEMRSLEMAPANNNMEVRRPNVDEVWEYCSPIQLPVCRICHHCVWPDGIRRHLQTRPHRWARRDAQQMQDAIQTWPNLRRDRDHIDRWCQQPARDPIASLPPPVQGVRCDIYPDQCRYICRDETSMKVHFARRHPGSRGPCGARCHTQRELPAPPARPLWQTVFCQQLFPRGPGSLYFEVHAPVDETTPPA
;
A
#
# COMPACT_ATOMS: atom_id res chain seq x y z
N VAL A 1 4.24 -42.41 32.98
CA VAL A 1 2.94 -42.30 32.30
C VAL A 1 2.90 -40.99 31.51
N MET A 2 3.53 -40.96 30.34
CA MET A 2 3.40 -39.92 29.31
C MET A 2 3.80 -40.56 27.96
N HIS A 3 3.07 -41.60 27.57
CA HIS A 3 3.07 -42.13 26.21
C HIS A 3 1.75 -41.71 25.59
N GLY A 4 1.75 -40.96 24.48
CA GLY A 4 0.52 -40.71 23.73
C GLY A 4 0.33 -39.35 23.07
N LEU A 5 1.33 -38.46 23.04
CA LEU A 5 1.27 -37.37 22.06
C LEU A 5 1.68 -37.92 20.69
N PRO A 6 0.86 -37.75 19.64
CA PRO A 6 1.31 -38.07 18.28
C PRO A 6 2.57 -37.26 18.02
N ARG A 7 3.64 -37.94 17.61
CA ARG A 7 4.84 -37.27 17.11
C ARG A 7 4.38 -36.34 15.98
N PRO A 8 4.84 -35.08 15.93
CA PRO A 8 4.62 -34.26 14.74
C PRO A 8 5.10 -35.06 13.53
N ASP A 9 4.25 -35.16 12.50
CA ASP A 9 4.53 -35.86 11.25
C ASP A 9 5.93 -35.48 10.77
N ILE A 10 6.88 -36.39 10.97
CA ILE A 10 8.28 -36.22 10.54
C ILE A 10 8.31 -36.09 9.01
N ASP A 11 7.30 -36.59 8.31
CA ASP A 11 7.20 -36.56 6.85
C ASP A 11 6.99 -35.14 6.26
N LEU A 12 6.63 -34.13 7.07
CA LEU A 12 6.61 -32.73 6.63
C LEU A 12 7.95 -32.01 6.83
N ALA A 13 8.80 -32.48 7.76
CA ALA A 13 10.15 -31.94 7.96
C ALA A 13 11.16 -32.48 6.92
N PHE A 14 10.74 -33.45 6.11
CA PHE A 14 11.54 -34.09 5.06
C PHE A 14 11.01 -33.89 3.65
N LEU A 15 10.04 -33.00 3.44
CA LEU A 15 9.79 -32.52 2.08
C LEU A 15 11.07 -31.83 1.62
N ARG A 16 11.73 -32.40 0.60
CA ARG A 16 12.89 -31.75 0.00
C ARG A 16 12.43 -30.37 -0.45
N SER A 17 13.27 -29.36 -0.30
CA SER A 17 13.00 -27.99 -0.78
C SER A 17 12.42 -27.95 -2.21
N GLU A 18 12.75 -28.93 -3.04
CA GLU A 18 12.25 -29.15 -4.40
C GLU A 18 10.74 -29.47 -4.45
N GLN A 19 10.22 -30.26 -3.52
CA GLN A 19 8.80 -30.60 -3.43
C GLN A 19 7.93 -29.43 -2.90
N ILE A 20 8.55 -28.50 -2.16
CA ILE A 20 7.92 -27.23 -1.80
C ILE A 20 7.83 -26.32 -3.04
N ILE A 21 8.84 -26.34 -3.91
CA ILE A 21 8.85 -25.58 -5.17
C ILE A 21 7.81 -26.12 -6.14
N GLU A 22 7.77 -27.45 -6.39
CA GLU A 22 6.75 -28.06 -7.27
C GLU A 22 5.33 -27.73 -6.80
N ARG A 23 5.07 -27.78 -5.49
CA ARG A 23 3.77 -27.37 -4.93
C ARG A 23 3.45 -25.89 -5.07
N LEU A 24 4.46 -25.03 -5.11
CA LEU A 24 4.26 -23.60 -5.35
C LEU A 24 3.99 -23.34 -6.84
N ASP A 25 4.63 -24.09 -7.74
CA ASP A 25 4.37 -24.02 -9.18
C ASP A 25 2.95 -24.51 -9.52
N ASP A 26 2.49 -25.62 -8.91
CA ASP A 26 1.12 -26.15 -9.07
C ASP A 26 0.03 -25.17 -8.59
N LEU A 27 0.33 -24.34 -7.59
CA LEU A 27 -0.60 -23.33 -7.08
C LEU A 27 -0.64 -22.08 -7.97
N GLU A 28 0.42 -21.82 -8.74
CA GLU A 28 0.56 -20.64 -9.61
C GLU A 28 -0.09 -20.85 -10.99
N GLU A 29 -0.11 -22.08 -11.51
CA GLU A 29 -0.90 -22.41 -12.71
C GLU A 29 -2.40 -22.14 -12.51
N VAL A 30 -2.91 -22.24 -11.28
CA VAL A 30 -4.31 -21.97 -10.95
C VAL A 30 -4.60 -20.47 -10.82
N GLU A 31 -3.60 -19.62 -10.52
CA GLU A 31 -3.79 -18.16 -10.42
C GLU A 31 -3.70 -17.46 -11.78
N ASN A 32 -2.95 -17.99 -12.75
CA ASN A 32 -2.86 -17.42 -14.11
C ASN A 32 -4.18 -17.47 -14.90
N ASP A 33 -5.10 -18.38 -14.56
CA ASP A 33 -6.41 -18.50 -15.21
C ASP A 33 -7.47 -17.52 -14.64
N HIS A 34 -7.14 -16.74 -13.61
CA HIS A 34 -8.06 -15.77 -12.99
C HIS A 34 -7.68 -14.29 -13.17
N ASP A 35 -6.58 -13.98 -13.87
CA ASP A 35 -6.26 -12.62 -14.33
C ASP A 35 -7.05 -12.28 -15.62
N VAL A 36 -8.35 -12.59 -15.61
CA VAL A 36 -9.31 -12.04 -16.57
C VAL A 36 -9.43 -10.55 -16.27
N ASP A 37 -8.67 -9.77 -17.03
CA ASP A 37 -9.00 -8.39 -17.39
C ASP A 37 -9.28 -7.47 -16.19
N ASP A 38 -8.34 -7.36 -15.24
CA ASP A 38 -8.29 -6.19 -14.34
C ASP A 38 -7.70 -5.00 -15.15
N THR A 39 -8.44 -4.62 -16.20
CA THR A 39 -8.37 -3.33 -16.88
C THR A 39 -9.11 -2.27 -16.10
N THR A 40 -9.11 -2.34 -14.75
CA THR A 40 -9.24 -1.10 -13.97
C THR A 40 -7.97 -0.28 -14.22
N GLU A 41 -7.90 0.33 -15.41
CA GLU A 41 -7.89 1.78 -15.52
C GLU A 41 -7.36 2.42 -14.24
N ASP A 42 -6.04 2.30 -14.06
CA ASP A 42 -5.24 3.43 -13.61
C ASP A 42 -5.45 4.54 -14.66
N GLU A 43 -6.66 5.11 -14.69
CA GLU A 43 -6.89 6.48 -15.06
C GLU A 43 -6.02 7.26 -14.07
N ASP A 44 -4.76 7.48 -14.48
CA ASP A 44 -4.05 8.66 -14.05
C ASP A 44 -5.04 9.81 -14.25
N ASP A 45 -5.61 10.31 -13.13
CA ASP A 45 -6.37 11.55 -13.04
C ASP A 45 -5.58 12.64 -13.78
N VAL A 46 -5.81 12.75 -15.08
CA VAL A 46 -5.38 13.90 -15.86
C VAL A 46 -6.39 14.95 -15.45
N ASP A 47 -6.01 15.79 -14.48
CA ASP A 47 -6.74 17.00 -14.15
C ASP A 47 -6.90 17.83 -15.44
N ILE A 48 -7.99 17.59 -16.19
CA ILE A 48 -8.51 18.47 -17.23
C ILE A 48 -9.23 19.59 -16.47
N GLU A 49 -8.46 20.43 -15.80
CA GLU A 49 -8.96 21.72 -15.35
C GLU A 49 -9.05 22.66 -16.56
N GLY A 50 -10.27 23.02 -16.96
CA GLY A 50 -10.52 24.25 -17.70
C GLY A 50 -10.94 24.12 -19.16
N LEU A 51 -11.99 23.36 -19.46
CA LEU A 51 -12.81 23.63 -20.64
C LEU A 51 -14.22 24.00 -20.19
N ASP A 52 -14.51 25.30 -20.35
CA ASP A 52 -15.79 25.96 -20.14
C ASP A 52 -16.85 25.28 -21.01
N GLU A 53 -17.89 24.72 -20.39
CA GLU A 53 -19.08 24.18 -21.05
C GLU A 53 -19.92 25.35 -21.59
N GLY A 54 -19.49 25.93 -22.71
CA GLY A 54 -20.15 27.03 -23.39
C GLY A 54 -20.45 26.70 -24.86
N ALA A 55 -21.72 26.39 -25.13
CA ALA A 55 -22.37 26.41 -26.44
C ALA A 55 -21.90 25.40 -27.51
N ILE A 56 -22.60 24.27 -27.56
CA ILE A 56 -22.68 23.41 -28.75
C ILE A 56 -23.49 24.17 -29.81
N VAL A 57 -22.79 24.80 -30.76
CA VAL A 57 -23.34 25.18 -32.06
C VAL A 57 -23.00 24.04 -33.02
N ALA A 58 -24.04 23.40 -33.55
CA ALA A 58 -23.93 22.37 -34.56
C ALA A 58 -23.57 23.02 -35.90
N ASP A 59 -22.30 23.00 -36.27
CA ASP A 59 -21.85 23.35 -37.62
C ASP A 59 -21.04 22.20 -38.24
N ASN A 60 -21.63 21.67 -39.32
CA ASN A 60 -21.06 20.98 -40.48
C ASN A 60 -19.66 20.38 -40.34
N TYR A 61 -19.62 19.06 -40.16
CA TYR A 61 -18.48 18.21 -40.47
C TYR A 61 -18.12 18.35 -41.96
N SER A 62 -17.09 19.15 -42.23
CA SER A 62 -16.34 19.12 -43.49
C SER A 62 -15.43 17.90 -43.46
N GLU A 63 -15.75 16.91 -44.29
CA GLU A 63 -14.89 15.77 -44.62
C GLU A 63 -13.66 16.28 -45.40
N ASP A 64 -12.66 16.82 -44.71
CA ASP A 64 -11.38 17.09 -45.35
C ASP A 64 -10.19 16.88 -44.40
N SER A 65 -9.18 16.20 -44.95
CA SER A 65 -7.78 16.14 -44.51
C SER A 65 -7.38 15.22 -43.36
N SER A 66 -7.29 13.94 -43.69
CA SER A 66 -6.04 13.13 -43.73
C SER A 66 -4.79 13.61 -42.95
N VAL A 67 -4.84 13.64 -41.62
CA VAL A 67 -3.63 13.72 -40.76
C VAL A 67 -3.73 12.72 -39.60
N TRP A 68 -3.82 11.43 -39.94
CA TRP A 68 -3.74 10.31 -38.98
C TRP A 68 -2.35 9.66 -38.94
N ASP A 69 -1.32 10.35 -39.44
CA ASP A 69 0.08 9.91 -39.33
C ASP A 69 0.62 10.20 -37.91
N SER A 70 0.26 9.40 -36.90
CA SER A 70 1.04 9.27 -35.63
C SER A 70 0.54 8.25 -34.58
N ASP A 71 -0.35 7.30 -34.89
CA ASP A 71 -0.86 6.37 -33.85
C ASP A 71 0.05 5.14 -33.58
N ASP A 72 0.91 4.76 -34.52
CA ASP A 72 1.78 3.58 -34.34
C ASP A 72 2.83 3.78 -33.23
N SER A 73 3.24 5.02 -32.95
CA SER A 73 4.20 5.31 -31.89
C SER A 73 3.60 5.18 -30.49
N GLN A 74 2.27 5.36 -30.33
CA GLN A 74 1.63 5.25 -29.02
C GLN A 74 1.35 3.79 -28.67
N LEU A 75 0.95 3.00 -29.68
CA LEU A 75 0.69 1.58 -29.52
C LEU A 75 1.98 0.81 -29.17
N THR A 76 3.08 1.11 -29.86
CA THR A 76 4.40 0.52 -29.54
C THR A 76 4.87 0.85 -28.12
N GLU A 77 4.70 2.10 -27.68
CA GLU A 77 5.04 2.51 -26.32
C GLU A 77 4.14 1.91 -25.24
N TYR A 78 2.86 1.66 -25.56
CA TYR A 78 1.96 0.92 -24.68
C TYR A 78 2.40 -0.53 -24.50
N HIS A 79 2.70 -1.24 -25.59
CA HIS A 79 3.18 -2.62 -25.53
C HIS A 79 4.51 -2.74 -24.78
N ASP A 80 5.44 -1.80 -24.99
CA ASP A 80 6.70 -1.74 -24.24
C ASP A 80 6.47 -1.56 -22.73
N ARG A 81 5.53 -0.68 -22.32
CA ARG A 81 5.20 -0.51 -20.90
C ARG A 81 4.57 -1.76 -20.30
N ARG A 82 3.67 -2.42 -21.03
CA ARG A 82 3.04 -3.66 -20.60
C ARG A 82 4.07 -4.76 -20.40
N ARG A 83 4.94 -4.97 -21.39
CA ARG A 83 6.05 -5.93 -21.32
C ARG A 83 6.98 -5.67 -20.13
N LEU A 84 7.36 -4.41 -19.90
CA LEU A 84 8.21 -4.05 -18.74
C LEU A 84 7.54 -4.36 -17.40
N ARG A 85 6.22 -4.19 -17.27
CA ARG A 85 5.48 -4.56 -16.05
C ARG A 85 5.42 -6.07 -15.85
N GLU A 86 5.22 -6.83 -16.93
CA GLU A 86 5.22 -8.30 -16.89
C GLU A 86 6.60 -8.83 -16.47
N GLU A 87 7.69 -8.34 -17.09
CA GLU A 87 9.07 -8.67 -16.69
C GLU A 87 9.36 -8.28 -15.23
N GLU A 88 8.87 -7.12 -14.77
CA GLU A 88 9.01 -6.68 -13.38
C GLU A 88 8.27 -7.62 -12.40
N LYS A 89 7.02 -7.98 -12.72
CA LYS A 89 6.21 -8.92 -11.92
C LYS A 89 6.90 -10.28 -11.82
N GLU A 90 7.43 -10.80 -12.93
CA GLU A 90 8.16 -12.07 -12.96
C GLU A 90 9.36 -12.05 -12.02
N HIS A 91 10.20 -11.02 -12.10
CA HIS A 91 11.34 -10.89 -11.19
C HIS A 91 10.93 -10.68 -9.73
N GLN A 92 9.81 -9.99 -9.46
CA GLN A 92 9.27 -9.88 -8.11
C GLN A 92 8.81 -11.25 -7.56
N ARG A 93 8.10 -12.05 -8.37
CA ARG A 93 7.69 -13.42 -8.01
C ARG A 93 8.90 -14.29 -7.73
N ARG A 94 9.92 -14.23 -8.59
CA ARG A 94 11.16 -14.99 -8.42
C ARG A 94 11.90 -14.63 -7.12
N ARG A 95 11.94 -13.35 -6.74
CA ARG A 95 12.49 -12.92 -5.44
C ARG A 95 11.70 -13.45 -4.26
N GLU A 96 10.38 -13.44 -4.34
CA GLU A 96 9.55 -13.96 -3.26
C GLU A 96 9.75 -15.47 -3.07
N ARG A 97 9.85 -16.23 -4.17
CA ARG A 97 10.23 -17.66 -4.14
C ARG A 97 11.58 -17.87 -3.45
N LEU A 98 12.60 -17.07 -3.78
CA LEU A 98 13.92 -17.15 -3.14
C LEU A 98 13.87 -16.83 -1.64
N ARG A 99 13.03 -15.88 -1.22
CA ARG A 99 12.83 -15.58 0.22
C ARG A 99 12.20 -16.73 0.98
N ILE A 100 11.19 -17.38 0.38
CA ILE A 100 10.55 -18.56 0.95
C ILE A 100 11.58 -19.70 1.08
N LEU A 101 12.36 -19.94 0.03
CA LEU A 101 13.43 -20.95 0.03
C LEU A 101 14.48 -20.68 1.09
N ARG A 102 14.97 -19.44 1.20
CA ARG A 102 15.91 -19.03 2.25
C ARG A 102 15.33 -19.30 3.63
N ARG A 103 14.06 -18.98 3.85
CA ARG A 103 13.38 -19.21 5.13
C ARG A 103 13.28 -20.70 5.45
N SER A 104 12.89 -21.54 4.48
CA SER A 104 12.83 -23.00 4.64
C SER A 104 14.21 -23.57 5.00
N LEU A 105 15.23 -23.18 4.22
CA LEU A 105 16.59 -23.68 4.40
C LEU A 105 17.17 -23.29 5.77
N ARG A 106 16.86 -22.08 6.28
CA ARG A 106 17.24 -21.68 7.64
C ARG A 106 16.55 -22.51 8.73
N ILE A 107 15.29 -22.89 8.52
CA ILE A 107 14.55 -23.75 9.46
C ILE A 107 15.18 -25.16 9.47
N GLU A 108 15.47 -25.71 8.29
CA GLU A 108 16.17 -27.00 8.14
C GLU A 108 17.55 -26.97 8.81
N GLN A 109 18.34 -25.92 8.54
CA GLN A 109 19.65 -25.73 9.15
C GLN A 109 19.55 -25.64 10.69
N GLN A 110 18.59 -24.90 11.23
CA GLN A 110 18.36 -24.83 12.68
C GLN A 110 17.91 -26.16 13.28
N ALA A 111 17.09 -26.94 12.57
CA ALA A 111 16.67 -28.26 13.00
C ALA A 111 17.86 -29.23 13.03
N PHE A 112 18.72 -29.17 12.00
CA PHE A 112 19.97 -29.92 11.94
C PHE A 112 20.91 -29.57 13.09
N TYR A 113 21.15 -28.28 13.36
CA TYR A 113 21.97 -27.87 14.51
C TYR A 113 21.44 -28.37 15.85
N LYS A 114 20.11 -28.47 16.00
CA LYS A 114 19.48 -28.99 17.22
C LYS A 114 19.55 -30.52 17.35
N SER A 115 19.72 -31.24 16.24
CA SER A 115 19.80 -32.70 16.26
C SER A 115 21.20 -33.22 16.59
N ILE A 116 22.24 -32.38 16.47
CA ILE A 116 23.61 -32.70 16.86
C ILE A 116 23.65 -32.91 18.39
N PRO A 117 24.00 -34.12 18.89
CA PRO A 117 24.04 -34.38 20.32
C PRO A 117 25.05 -33.47 21.03
N ARG A 118 24.62 -32.80 22.10
CA ARG A 118 25.50 -31.92 22.92
C ARG A 118 26.75 -32.62 23.46
N SER A 119 26.71 -33.95 23.60
CA SER A 119 27.86 -34.75 24.05
C SER A 119 29.02 -34.79 23.06
N VAL A 120 28.78 -34.47 21.78
CA VAL A 120 29.82 -34.42 20.72
C VAL A 120 30.57 -33.09 20.72
N VAL A 121 30.03 -32.05 21.36
CA VAL A 121 30.60 -30.68 21.36
C VAL A 121 31.46 -30.41 22.61
N ALA A 122 31.43 -31.30 23.62
CA ALA A 122 32.03 -31.05 24.93
C ALA A 122 33.37 -31.77 25.19
N THR A 123 33.94 -32.51 24.23
CA THR A 123 35.15 -33.32 24.44
C THR A 123 36.47 -32.62 24.12
N ASP A 124 36.46 -31.39 23.61
CA ASP A 124 37.69 -30.67 23.19
C ASP A 124 38.49 -30.01 24.33
N SER A 125 38.32 -30.42 25.60
CA SER A 125 38.99 -29.73 26.72
C SER A 125 39.62 -30.60 27.79
N ILE A 126 39.64 -31.93 27.66
CA ILE A 126 40.19 -32.77 28.73
C ILE A 126 41.10 -33.88 28.19
N HIS A 127 42.40 -33.69 28.46
CA HIS A 127 43.52 -34.63 28.45
C HIS A 127 44.29 -34.83 27.13
N ASN A 128 45.32 -33.98 26.97
CA ASN A 128 46.60 -34.38 26.39
C ASN A 128 47.22 -35.45 27.29
N ASN A 129 47.02 -36.73 27.00
CA ASN A 129 47.92 -37.79 27.41
C ASN A 129 47.97 -38.79 26.28
N ASP A 130 49.11 -38.73 25.60
CA ASP A 130 49.85 -39.75 24.87
C ASP A 130 49.18 -41.13 24.65
N ASP A 131 49.29 -41.51 23.38
CA ASP A 131 49.44 -42.85 22.83
C ASP A 131 48.17 -43.69 22.51
N ASP A 132 48.23 -44.20 21.29
CA ASP A 132 47.51 -45.33 20.69
C ASP A 132 46.17 -45.08 19.96
N ASP A 133 46.30 -45.04 18.61
CA ASP A 133 45.39 -45.58 17.60
C ASP A 133 43.89 -45.24 17.70
N ASP A 134 43.51 -44.05 17.22
CA ASP A 134 42.09 -43.77 16.91
C ASP A 134 41.91 -42.94 15.63
N ASP A 135 42.33 -43.51 14.49
CA ASP A 135 42.05 -43.01 13.13
C ASP A 135 40.54 -43.00 12.77
N GLY A 136 39.66 -43.44 13.67
CA GLY A 136 38.23 -43.58 13.43
C GLY A 136 37.37 -42.36 13.81
N LYS A 137 37.84 -41.50 14.73
CA LYS A 137 37.04 -40.38 15.25
C LYS A 137 37.14 -39.09 14.44
N THR A 138 38.27 -38.81 13.81
CA THR A 138 38.48 -37.62 12.95
C THR A 138 37.56 -37.60 11.74
N ARG A 139 37.34 -38.75 11.08
CA ARG A 139 36.46 -38.84 9.90
C ARG A 139 35.00 -38.45 10.14
N ARG A 140 34.45 -38.66 11.35
CA ARG A 140 33.03 -38.36 11.64
C ARG A 140 32.75 -36.87 11.85
N HIS A 141 33.75 -36.09 12.26
CA HIS A 141 33.61 -34.64 12.43
C HIS A 141 33.76 -33.90 11.10
N GLU A 142 34.64 -34.37 10.21
CA GLU A 142 34.81 -33.82 8.86
C GLU A 142 33.50 -33.88 8.04
N ASP A 143 32.71 -34.94 8.21
CA ASP A 143 31.41 -35.09 7.54
C ASP A 143 30.36 -34.05 8.02
N LEU A 144 30.43 -33.62 9.29
CA LEU A 144 29.48 -32.67 9.86
C LEU A 144 29.76 -31.23 9.41
N ASP A 145 31.03 -30.83 9.48
CA ASP A 145 31.48 -29.51 9.03
C ASP A 145 31.24 -29.33 7.53
N GLU A 146 31.43 -30.39 6.74
CA GLU A 146 31.13 -30.39 5.31
C GLU A 146 29.62 -30.18 5.05
N VAL A 147 28.74 -30.80 5.84
CA VAL A 147 27.29 -30.58 5.71
C VAL A 147 26.90 -29.15 6.07
N ILE A 148 27.46 -28.60 7.15
CA ILE A 148 27.25 -27.20 7.56
C ILE A 148 27.69 -26.25 6.43
N ARG A 149 28.91 -26.45 5.91
CA ARG A 149 29.47 -25.67 4.82
C ARG A 149 28.56 -25.68 3.59
N ARG A 150 27.98 -26.83 3.23
CA ARG A 150 27.03 -26.95 2.11
C ARG A 150 25.74 -26.15 2.33
N TYR A 151 25.21 -26.09 3.55
CA TYR A 151 24.05 -25.24 3.87
C TYR A 151 24.39 -23.76 3.71
N ASP A 152 25.53 -23.33 4.22
CA ASP A 152 25.97 -21.93 4.14
C ASP A 152 26.24 -21.51 2.69
N GLU A 153 26.90 -22.36 1.89
CA GLU A 153 27.10 -22.13 0.46
C GLU A 153 25.77 -22.03 -0.30
N ARG A 154 24.80 -22.87 0.06
CA ARG A 154 23.47 -22.83 -0.57
C ARG A 154 22.70 -21.57 -0.19
N LEU A 155 22.76 -21.13 1.07
CA LEU A 155 22.20 -19.85 1.51
C LEU A 155 22.85 -18.68 0.78
N ALA A 156 24.18 -18.69 0.64
CA ALA A 156 24.93 -17.65 -0.05
C ALA A 156 24.53 -17.53 -1.53
N ARG A 157 24.33 -18.66 -2.23
CA ARG A 157 23.81 -18.66 -3.61
C ARG A 157 22.41 -18.06 -3.70
N ILE A 158 21.49 -18.43 -2.80
CA ILE A 158 20.13 -17.87 -2.77
C ILE A 158 20.16 -16.36 -2.52
N ASP A 159 21.01 -15.90 -1.61
CA ASP A 159 21.17 -14.47 -1.32
C ASP A 159 21.74 -13.70 -2.53
N GLU A 160 22.68 -14.29 -3.28
CA GLU A 160 23.20 -13.67 -4.49
C GLU A 160 22.15 -13.60 -5.62
N GLU A 161 21.40 -14.69 -5.85
CA GLU A 161 20.28 -14.69 -6.80
C GLU A 161 19.19 -13.66 -6.40
N GLU A 162 18.88 -13.52 -5.09
CA GLU A 162 17.92 -12.51 -4.62
C GLU A 162 18.41 -11.08 -4.94
N LYS A 163 19.73 -10.82 -4.79
CA LYS A 163 20.33 -9.53 -5.14
C LYS A 163 20.29 -9.28 -6.64
N GLU A 164 20.61 -10.27 -7.47
CA GLU A 164 20.58 -10.14 -8.92
C GLU A 164 19.18 -9.75 -9.41
N HIS A 165 18.15 -10.47 -8.95
CA HIS A 165 16.77 -10.11 -9.29
C HIS A 165 16.34 -8.75 -8.72
N ALA A 166 16.82 -8.37 -7.52
CA ALA A 166 16.57 -7.02 -6.99
C ALA A 166 17.19 -5.93 -7.87
N GLN A 167 18.40 -6.15 -8.39
CA GLN A 167 19.06 -5.23 -9.33
C GLN A 167 18.32 -5.16 -10.67
N VAL A 168 17.78 -6.28 -11.18
CA VAL A 168 16.97 -6.28 -12.40
C VAL A 168 15.68 -5.48 -12.21
N VAL A 169 14.93 -5.72 -11.11
CA VAL A 169 13.71 -4.94 -10.79
C VAL A 169 14.05 -3.45 -10.70
N SER A 170 15.13 -3.08 -10.03
CA SER A 170 15.55 -1.67 -9.97
C SER A 170 15.85 -1.08 -11.35
N ARG A 171 16.51 -1.82 -12.24
CA ARG A 171 16.76 -1.39 -13.63
C ARG A 171 15.47 -1.24 -14.43
N LEU A 172 14.50 -2.15 -14.28
CA LEU A 172 13.20 -2.08 -14.94
C LEU A 172 12.38 -0.89 -14.46
N VAL A 173 12.33 -0.65 -13.16
CA VAL A 173 11.65 0.52 -12.57
C VAL A 173 12.27 1.83 -13.08
N ASN A 174 13.61 1.92 -13.14
CA ASN A 174 14.29 3.10 -13.70
C ASN A 174 13.98 3.28 -15.19
N ARG A 175 13.96 2.20 -15.99
CA ARG A 175 13.56 2.26 -17.41
C ARG A 175 12.13 2.78 -17.58
N ARG A 176 11.20 2.31 -16.75
CA ARG A 176 9.80 2.77 -16.74
C ARG A 176 9.68 4.24 -16.35
N TYR A 177 10.45 4.67 -15.35
CA TYR A 177 10.49 6.08 -14.95
C TYR A 177 10.99 6.97 -16.11
N HIS A 178 12.06 6.57 -16.79
CA HIS A 178 12.59 7.31 -17.93
C HIS A 178 11.69 7.27 -19.16
N SER A 179 10.94 6.19 -19.41
CA SER A 179 9.94 6.20 -20.50
C SER A 179 8.84 7.23 -20.22
N VAL A 180 8.25 7.22 -19.02
CA VAL A 180 7.24 8.22 -18.62
C VAL A 180 7.78 9.65 -18.71
N LEU A 181 9.03 9.89 -18.29
CA LEU A 181 9.64 11.20 -18.39
C LEU A 181 9.79 11.68 -19.85
N ARG A 182 10.18 10.79 -20.77
CA ARG A 182 10.26 11.09 -22.21
C ARG A 182 8.89 11.45 -22.79
N ILE A 183 7.83 10.72 -22.41
CA ILE A 183 6.45 11.03 -22.82
C ILE A 183 6.07 12.45 -22.37
N ARG A 184 6.27 12.76 -21.09
CA ARG A 184 5.94 14.08 -20.53
C ARG A 184 6.71 15.21 -21.21
N LEU A 185 7.98 14.99 -21.55
CA LEU A 185 8.78 15.97 -22.31
C LEU A 185 8.22 16.17 -23.73
N ARG A 186 7.90 15.10 -24.46
CA ARG A 186 7.27 15.19 -25.79
C ARG A 186 5.92 15.90 -25.74
N GLN A 187 5.09 15.61 -24.74
CA GLN A 187 3.81 16.29 -24.54
C GLN A 187 4.00 17.79 -24.26
N ARG A 188 5.00 18.15 -23.44
CA ARG A 188 5.33 19.56 -23.18
C ARG A 188 5.81 20.28 -24.44
N GLU A 189 6.70 19.65 -25.22
CA GLU A 189 7.17 20.20 -26.50
C GLU A 189 6.01 20.40 -27.49
N ARG A 190 5.11 19.42 -27.58
CA ARG A 190 3.89 19.52 -28.40
C ARG A 190 3.01 20.70 -27.97
N ARG A 191 2.74 20.86 -26.68
CA ARG A 191 1.96 22.01 -26.15
C ARG A 191 2.61 23.35 -26.47
N VAL A 192 3.95 23.43 -26.42
CA VAL A 192 4.69 24.65 -26.79
C VAL A 192 4.57 24.95 -28.28
N LEU A 193 4.69 23.93 -29.14
CA LEU A 193 4.52 24.10 -30.59
C LEU A 193 3.10 24.50 -30.96
N GLU A 194 2.08 23.87 -30.36
CA GLU A 194 0.68 24.24 -30.54
C GLU A 194 0.39 25.67 -30.06
N ALA A 195 0.92 26.08 -28.91
CA ALA A 195 0.77 27.44 -28.42
C ALA A 195 1.42 28.46 -29.38
N ARG A 196 2.59 28.12 -29.94
CA ARG A 196 3.27 28.96 -30.94
C ARG A 196 2.46 29.06 -32.23
N ALA A 197 1.90 27.95 -32.71
CA ALA A 197 1.04 27.93 -33.89
C ALA A 197 -0.22 28.80 -33.68
N ARG A 198 -0.92 28.64 -32.54
CA ARG A 198 -2.08 29.48 -32.17
C ARG A 198 -1.72 30.97 -32.08
N ALA A 199 -0.55 31.30 -31.54
CA ALA A 199 -0.08 32.68 -31.47
C ALA A 199 0.20 33.28 -32.86
N GLU A 200 0.73 32.48 -33.78
CA GLU A 200 0.98 32.89 -35.16
C GLU A 200 -0.32 33.06 -35.95
N GLU A 201 -1.28 32.14 -35.80
CA GLU A 201 -2.63 32.27 -36.37
C GLU A 201 -3.33 33.53 -35.87
N ALA A 202 -3.27 33.79 -34.56
CA ALA A 202 -3.81 35.02 -33.97
C ALA A 202 -3.11 36.28 -34.48
N ARG A 203 -1.82 36.21 -34.83
CA ARG A 203 -1.07 37.30 -35.45
C ARG A 203 -1.58 37.59 -36.86
N ILE A 204 -1.74 36.55 -37.69
CA ILE A 204 -2.26 36.64 -39.06
C ILE A 204 -3.68 37.22 -39.06
N GLN A 205 -4.55 36.77 -38.14
CA GLN A 205 -5.92 37.28 -38.02
C GLN A 205 -5.99 38.76 -37.61
N ARG A 206 -4.99 39.27 -36.88
CA ARG A 206 -4.91 40.67 -36.46
C ARG A 206 -4.30 41.59 -37.50
N GLU A 207 -3.67 41.06 -38.54
CA GLU A 207 -3.05 41.86 -39.58
C GLU A 207 -4.17 42.52 -40.42
N PRO A 208 -4.36 43.85 -40.32
CA PRO A 208 -5.48 44.51 -40.98
C PRO A 208 -5.31 44.30 -42.48
N THR A 209 -6.31 43.72 -43.12
CA THR A 209 -6.36 43.62 -44.58
C THR A 209 -6.37 45.05 -45.10
N ILE A 210 -5.20 45.55 -45.51
CA ILE A 210 -5.07 46.85 -46.16
C ILE A 210 -5.88 46.74 -47.44
N ARG A 211 -7.13 47.20 -47.39
CA ARG A 211 -7.93 47.41 -48.60
C ARG A 211 -7.21 48.52 -49.37
N PRO A 212 -6.72 48.26 -50.59
CA PRO A 212 -6.30 49.32 -51.45
C PRO A 212 -7.58 49.97 -51.95
N GLU A 213 -7.92 51.17 -51.49
CA GLU A 213 -8.45 52.22 -52.37
C GLU A 213 -8.64 53.57 -51.68
N GLU A 214 -8.17 54.57 -52.42
CA GLU A 214 -8.64 55.94 -52.52
C GLU A 214 -8.28 56.96 -51.43
N SER A 215 -7.29 57.76 -51.82
CA SER A 215 -7.15 59.19 -51.56
C SER A 215 -8.48 59.91 -51.29
N PHE A 216 -8.65 60.45 -50.08
CA PHE A 216 -9.48 61.64 -49.91
C PHE A 216 -8.91 62.58 -48.85
N ILE A 217 -8.90 63.85 -49.21
CA ILE A 217 -8.16 64.98 -48.64
C ILE A 217 -8.95 65.66 -47.51
N SER A 218 -8.20 66.16 -46.52
CA SER A 218 -8.56 67.23 -45.55
C SER A 218 -9.60 66.86 -44.47
N ARG A 219 -9.54 67.37 -43.24
CA ARG A 219 -9.18 68.73 -42.80
C ARG A 219 -9.01 68.77 -41.27
N GLU A 220 -8.33 69.82 -40.84
CA GLU A 220 -8.11 70.27 -39.46
C GLU A 220 -9.31 70.13 -38.51
N ASN A 221 -9.03 69.77 -37.25
CA ASN A 221 -9.53 70.54 -36.11
C ASN A 221 -8.71 70.26 -34.85
N HIS A 222 -7.99 71.29 -34.42
CA HIS A 222 -7.41 71.41 -33.09
C HIS A 222 -8.50 71.35 -32.02
N ARG A 223 -8.34 70.48 -31.01
CA ARG A 223 -8.99 70.67 -29.72
C ARG A 223 -8.08 70.15 -28.60
N VAL A 224 -7.49 71.10 -27.89
CA VAL A 224 -6.76 70.91 -26.63
C VAL A 224 -7.73 70.41 -25.55
N PRO A 225 -7.32 69.46 -24.69
CA PRO A 225 -7.87 69.34 -23.35
C PRO A 225 -6.86 69.80 -22.29
N SER A 226 -7.36 70.65 -21.40
CA SER A 226 -6.70 71.19 -20.21
C SER A 226 -6.30 70.10 -19.20
N PRO A 227 -5.26 70.32 -18.38
CA PRO A 227 -4.82 69.40 -17.34
C PRO A 227 -5.42 69.79 -15.98
N GLU A 228 -6.53 69.17 -15.59
CA GLU A 228 -7.01 69.25 -14.20
C GLU A 228 -7.52 67.91 -13.68
N MET A 229 -6.84 67.47 -12.63
CA MET A 229 -7.38 66.77 -11.47
C MET A 229 -8.16 65.46 -11.70
N ARG A 230 -7.49 64.34 -11.42
CA ARG A 230 -8.03 63.30 -10.53
C ARG A 230 -6.94 62.30 -10.15
N SER A 231 -6.21 62.63 -9.08
CA SER A 231 -5.59 61.63 -8.22
C SER A 231 -6.71 60.90 -7.48
N LEU A 232 -7.29 59.89 -8.12
CA LEU A 232 -8.07 58.86 -7.43
C LEU A 232 -7.08 57.76 -7.09
N GLU A 233 -6.56 57.83 -5.86
CA GLU A 233 -5.97 56.71 -5.17
C GLU A 233 -6.97 55.55 -5.19
N MET A 234 -6.79 54.62 -6.13
CA MET A 234 -7.39 53.30 -6.01
C MET A 234 -6.62 52.57 -4.91
N ALA A 235 -7.07 52.77 -3.67
CA ALA A 235 -6.75 51.85 -2.59
C ALA A 235 -7.09 50.44 -3.08
N PRO A 236 -6.17 49.46 -3.01
CA PRO A 236 -6.57 48.08 -3.22
C PRO A 236 -7.61 47.78 -2.14
N ALA A 237 -8.83 47.44 -2.57
CA ALA A 237 -9.83 46.85 -1.70
C ALA A 237 -9.23 45.54 -1.16
N ASN A 238 -8.49 45.66 -0.07
CA ASN A 238 -7.98 44.55 0.71
C ASN A 238 -9.19 44.00 1.48
N ASN A 239 -10.09 43.35 0.75
CA ASN A 239 -11.05 42.41 1.29
C ASN A 239 -10.27 41.16 1.74
N ASN A 240 -9.36 41.36 2.69
CA ASN A 240 -8.93 40.32 3.60
C ASN A 240 -10.13 40.08 4.52
N MET A 241 -11.11 39.35 4.01
CA MET A 241 -11.92 38.51 4.86
C MET A 241 -10.91 37.52 5.45
N GLU A 242 -10.30 37.87 6.59
CA GLU A 242 -9.43 36.97 7.33
C GLU A 242 -10.28 35.75 7.62
N VAL A 243 -10.14 34.73 6.77
CA VAL A 243 -10.72 33.42 6.99
C VAL A 243 -10.11 32.97 8.30
N ARG A 244 -10.90 33.07 9.37
CA ARG A 244 -10.50 32.71 10.72
C ARG A 244 -9.97 31.29 10.64
N ARG A 245 -8.66 31.13 10.78
CA ARG A 245 -8.02 29.82 10.73
C ARG A 245 -8.51 29.05 11.95
N PRO A 246 -9.05 27.83 11.78
CA PRO A 246 -9.50 27.05 12.91
C PRO A 246 -8.31 26.73 13.81
N ASN A 247 -8.54 26.78 15.12
CA ASN A 247 -7.52 26.41 16.10
C ASN A 247 -7.29 24.88 16.09
N VAL A 248 -6.13 24.41 16.54
CA VAL A 248 -5.80 22.98 16.62
C VAL A 248 -6.86 22.22 17.40
N ASP A 249 -7.30 22.75 18.55
CA ASP A 249 -8.29 22.11 19.44
C ASP A 249 -9.72 22.08 18.86
N GLU A 250 -10.00 22.89 17.84
CA GLU A 250 -11.28 22.86 17.12
C GLU A 250 -11.35 21.68 16.15
N VAL A 251 -10.20 21.23 15.63
CA VAL A 251 -10.12 20.20 14.60
C VAL A 251 -9.63 18.86 15.16
N TRP A 252 -8.83 18.89 16.23
CA TRP A 252 -8.17 17.73 16.77
C TRP A 252 -8.45 17.55 18.24
N GLU A 253 -8.56 16.29 18.63
CA GLU A 253 -8.72 15.88 20.01
C GLU A 253 -7.62 14.88 20.35
N TYR A 254 -6.96 15.09 21.49
CA TYR A 254 -6.00 14.12 22.02
C TYR A 254 -6.73 12.98 22.72
N CYS A 255 -6.66 11.78 22.15
CA CYS A 255 -7.29 10.61 22.74
C CYS A 255 -6.32 9.90 23.71
N SER A 256 -6.46 10.19 25.00
CA SER A 256 -5.57 9.67 26.05
C SER A 256 -5.42 8.12 26.08
N PRO A 257 -6.47 7.30 25.88
CA PRO A 257 -6.36 5.84 25.93
C PRO A 257 -5.39 5.23 24.89
N ILE A 258 -5.29 5.85 23.72
CA ILE A 258 -4.45 5.42 22.59
C ILE A 258 -3.28 6.37 22.31
N GLN A 259 -3.26 7.52 22.99
CA GLN A 259 -2.24 8.56 22.89
C GLN A 259 -2.02 9.05 21.45
N LEU A 260 -3.11 9.17 20.69
CA LEU A 260 -3.13 9.56 19.28
C LEU A 260 -4.14 10.68 19.03
N PRO A 261 -3.93 11.48 17.97
CA PRO A 261 -4.85 12.53 17.59
C PRO A 261 -6.05 11.95 16.81
N VAL A 262 -7.25 12.41 17.18
CA VAL A 262 -8.50 12.09 16.52
C VAL A 262 -9.06 13.35 15.88
N CYS A 263 -9.40 13.28 14.59
CA CYS A 263 -10.01 14.39 13.88
C CYS A 263 -11.47 14.54 14.29
N ARG A 264 -11.87 15.71 14.81
CA ARG A 264 -13.23 15.97 15.31
C ARG A 264 -14.27 16.10 14.21
N ILE A 265 -13.84 16.34 12.97
CA ILE A 265 -14.72 16.53 11.81
C ILE A 265 -15.13 15.19 11.21
N CYS A 266 -14.21 14.21 11.11
CA CYS A 266 -14.48 12.91 10.51
C CYS A 266 -14.37 11.73 11.48
N HIS A 267 -14.07 11.98 12.76
CA HIS A 267 -13.92 10.98 13.82
C HIS A 267 -12.84 9.92 13.52
N HIS A 268 -11.86 10.23 12.68
CA HIS A 268 -10.79 9.29 12.35
C HIS A 268 -9.56 9.51 13.23
N CYS A 269 -9.01 8.42 13.76
CA CYS A 269 -7.68 8.44 14.34
C CYS A 269 -6.64 8.55 13.22
N VAL A 270 -5.62 9.37 13.41
CA VAL A 270 -4.57 9.61 12.40
C VAL A 270 -3.21 9.53 13.07
N TRP A 271 -2.22 8.93 12.41
CA TRP A 271 -0.85 8.96 12.89
C TRP A 271 -0.30 10.40 12.84
N PRO A 272 0.53 10.83 13.81
CA PRO A 272 1.07 12.19 13.83
C PRO A 272 1.73 12.63 12.50
N ASP A 273 2.44 11.71 11.85
CA ASP A 273 3.11 11.98 10.56
C ASP A 273 2.16 12.01 9.36
N GLY A 274 0.93 11.50 9.55
CA GLY A 274 -0.12 11.42 8.53
C GLY A 274 -1.10 12.59 8.53
N ILE A 275 -1.02 13.50 9.51
CA ILE A 275 -1.95 14.62 9.70
C ILE A 275 -2.07 15.50 8.46
N ARG A 276 -0.95 15.94 7.88
CA ARG A 276 -0.98 16.77 6.67
C ARG A 276 -1.70 16.07 5.52
N ARG A 277 -1.37 14.80 5.30
CA ARG A 277 -1.99 14.00 4.21
C ARG A 277 -3.49 13.86 4.45
N HIS A 278 -3.90 13.58 5.68
CA HIS A 278 -5.31 13.46 6.05
C HIS A 278 -6.09 14.74 5.76
N LEU A 279 -5.58 15.90 6.19
CA LEU A 279 -6.23 17.20 5.96
C LEU A 279 -6.27 17.60 4.47
N GLN A 280 -5.32 17.14 3.66
CA GLN A 280 -5.32 17.39 2.21
C GLN A 280 -6.33 16.53 1.45
N THR A 281 -6.68 15.36 1.97
CA THR A 281 -7.65 14.46 1.35
C THR A 281 -9.09 14.82 1.70
N ARG A 282 -10.07 14.23 1.00
CA ARG A 282 -11.49 14.32 1.40
C ARG A 282 -11.65 13.70 2.81
N PRO A 283 -12.44 14.30 3.71
CA PRO A 283 -13.41 15.38 3.47
C PRO A 283 -12.86 16.81 3.65
N HIS A 284 -11.59 16.99 4.00
CA HIS A 284 -11.07 18.29 4.46
C HIS A 284 -10.57 19.19 3.32
N ARG A 285 -9.76 18.66 2.38
CA ARG A 285 -9.18 19.41 1.25
C ARG A 285 -8.47 20.73 1.64
N TRP A 286 -7.75 20.73 2.75
CA TRP A 286 -7.03 21.90 3.23
C TRP A 286 -5.82 22.24 2.35
N ALA A 287 -5.49 23.52 2.28
CA ALA A 287 -4.27 23.98 1.64
C ALA A 287 -3.03 23.39 2.34
N ARG A 288 -2.00 23.04 1.54
CA ARG A 288 -0.78 22.38 2.04
C ARG A 288 -0.10 23.12 3.18
N ARG A 289 -0.10 24.46 3.15
CA ARG A 289 0.52 25.30 4.18
C ARG A 289 -0.20 25.15 5.52
N ASP A 290 -1.52 25.23 5.53
CA ASP A 290 -2.32 25.16 6.76
C ASP A 290 -2.33 23.74 7.34
N ALA A 291 -2.40 22.72 6.48
CA ALA A 291 -2.26 21.32 6.88
C ALA A 291 -0.88 21.03 7.51
N GLN A 292 0.20 21.66 7.00
CA GLN A 292 1.53 21.53 7.59
C GLN A 292 1.60 22.22 8.96
N GLN A 293 1.06 23.43 9.10
CA GLN A 293 1.01 24.13 10.39
C GLN A 293 0.28 23.33 11.47
N MET A 294 -0.84 22.69 11.12
CA MET A 294 -1.56 21.79 12.04
C MET A 294 -0.72 20.59 12.46
N GLN A 295 -0.05 19.95 11.50
CA GLN A 295 0.83 18.83 11.81
C GLN A 295 1.96 19.27 12.75
N ASP A 296 2.61 20.40 12.47
CA ASP A 296 3.69 20.92 13.30
C ASP A 296 3.21 21.23 14.73
N ALA A 297 2.03 21.82 14.87
CA ALA A 297 1.44 22.11 16.17
C ALA A 297 1.11 20.83 16.96
N ILE A 298 0.47 19.84 16.32
CA ILE A 298 0.12 18.57 16.98
C ILE A 298 1.38 17.79 17.36
N GLN A 299 2.44 17.84 16.55
CA GLN A 299 3.71 17.18 16.88
C GLN A 299 4.34 17.69 18.19
N THR A 300 3.95 18.87 18.68
CA THR A 300 4.39 19.39 20.00
C THR A 300 3.61 18.80 21.18
N TRP A 301 2.51 18.08 20.94
CA TRP A 301 1.71 17.49 22.01
C TRP A 301 2.51 16.45 22.81
N PRO A 302 2.44 16.48 24.15
CA PRO A 302 3.15 15.54 24.99
C PRO A 302 2.59 14.12 24.81
N ASN A 303 3.45 13.12 24.94
CA ASN A 303 3.08 11.70 24.95
C ASN A 303 2.42 11.18 23.66
N LEU A 304 2.61 11.82 22.51
CA LEU A 304 2.14 11.26 21.24
C LEU A 304 2.84 9.94 20.91
N ARG A 305 2.05 8.90 20.63
CA ARG A 305 2.57 7.60 20.20
C ARG A 305 2.91 7.62 18.71
N ARG A 306 4.07 7.03 18.40
CA ARG A 306 4.53 6.74 17.02
C ARG A 306 4.85 5.25 16.80
N ASP A 307 4.74 4.46 17.87
CA ASP A 307 4.99 3.02 17.83
C ASP A 307 3.73 2.28 17.42
N ARG A 308 3.79 1.62 16.26
CA ARG A 308 2.70 0.85 15.70
C ARG A 308 2.46 -0.46 16.43
N ASP A 309 3.53 -1.14 16.85
CA ASP A 309 3.43 -2.44 17.53
C ASP A 309 2.75 -2.29 18.89
N HIS A 310 2.84 -1.10 19.50
CA HIS A 310 2.07 -0.77 20.68
C HIS A 310 0.57 -0.74 20.42
N ILE A 311 0.11 -0.08 19.34
CA ILE A 311 -1.32 0.00 19.00
C ILE A 311 -1.86 -1.37 18.60
N ASP A 312 -1.10 -2.13 17.81
CA ASP A 312 -1.50 -3.48 17.42
C ASP A 312 -1.69 -4.39 18.64
N ARG A 313 -0.82 -4.28 19.66
CA ARG A 313 -0.99 -4.96 20.96
C ARG A 313 -2.13 -4.41 21.79
N TRP A 314 -2.34 -3.09 21.77
CA TRP A 314 -3.42 -2.42 22.50
C TRP A 314 -4.80 -2.90 22.01
N CYS A 315 -4.98 -3.09 20.70
CA CYS A 315 -6.20 -3.61 20.07
C CYS A 315 -6.48 -5.08 20.39
N GLN A 316 -5.45 -5.86 20.75
CA GLN A 316 -5.59 -7.28 21.11
C GLN A 316 -5.94 -7.49 22.59
N GLN A 317 -5.97 -6.42 23.41
CA GLN A 317 -6.41 -6.52 24.79
C GLN A 317 -7.92 -6.80 24.89
N PRO A 318 -8.43 -7.25 26.05
CA PRO A 318 -9.85 -7.53 26.22
C PRO A 318 -10.73 -6.28 25.98
N ALA A 319 -12.05 -6.51 25.91
CA ALA A 319 -13.05 -5.46 25.76
C ALA A 319 -12.79 -4.25 26.68
N ARG A 320 -12.97 -3.06 26.14
CA ARG A 320 -12.80 -1.77 26.82
C ARG A 320 -14.04 -0.91 26.71
N ASP A 321 -14.05 0.21 27.43
CA ASP A 321 -15.05 1.25 27.20
C ASP A 321 -14.92 1.83 25.77
N PRO A 322 -16.05 2.12 25.11
CA PRO A 322 -16.05 2.84 23.84
C PRO A 322 -15.32 4.19 23.92
N ILE A 323 -14.54 4.49 22.89
CA ILE A 323 -13.91 5.80 22.74
C ILE A 323 -14.93 6.75 22.13
N ALA A 324 -15.34 7.77 22.90
CA ALA A 324 -16.37 8.73 22.50
C ALA A 324 -15.99 9.57 21.26
N SER A 325 -14.69 9.83 21.06
CA SER A 325 -14.18 10.62 19.94
C SER A 325 -14.21 9.86 18.60
N LEU A 326 -14.37 8.52 18.64
CA LEU A 326 -14.47 7.65 17.47
C LEU A 326 -15.93 7.40 17.07
N PRO A 327 -16.20 6.85 15.87
CA PRO A 327 -17.56 6.49 15.47
C PRO A 327 -18.20 5.52 16.47
N PRO A 328 -19.54 5.55 16.62
CA PRO A 328 -20.24 4.66 17.54
C PRO A 328 -19.87 3.18 17.36
N PRO A 329 -19.85 2.39 18.45
CA PRO A 329 -19.65 0.95 18.36
C PRO A 329 -20.59 0.29 17.36
N VAL A 330 -20.05 -0.60 16.55
CA VAL A 330 -20.82 -1.42 15.61
C VAL A 330 -20.67 -2.89 15.97
N GLN A 331 -21.67 -3.68 15.60
CA GLN A 331 -21.58 -5.13 15.71
C GLN A 331 -20.56 -5.67 14.71
N GLY A 332 -19.69 -6.56 15.18
CA GLY A 332 -18.69 -7.25 14.38
C GLY A 332 -18.50 -8.69 14.87
N VAL A 333 -17.45 -9.32 14.36
CA VAL A 333 -17.09 -10.71 14.66
C VAL A 333 -15.62 -10.81 15.10
N ARG A 334 -15.38 -11.56 16.17
CA ARG A 334 -14.06 -11.89 16.70
C ARG A 334 -13.72 -13.34 16.42
N CYS A 335 -12.49 -13.61 16.00
CA CYS A 335 -11.97 -14.97 15.88
C CYS A 335 -11.97 -15.69 17.24
N ASP A 336 -12.41 -16.95 17.28
CA ASP A 336 -12.47 -17.76 18.49
C ASP A 336 -11.74 -19.11 18.35
N ILE A 337 -10.96 -19.29 17.28
CA ILE A 337 -10.23 -20.54 17.01
C ILE A 337 -9.15 -20.80 18.08
N TYR A 338 -8.40 -19.76 18.45
CA TYR A 338 -7.41 -19.79 19.52
C TYR A 338 -7.57 -18.52 20.36
N PRO A 339 -8.51 -18.46 21.32
CA PRO A 339 -8.89 -17.22 21.99
C PRO A 339 -7.75 -16.52 22.75
N ASP A 340 -6.72 -17.28 23.14
CA ASP A 340 -5.51 -16.76 23.80
C ASP A 340 -4.44 -16.26 22.83
N GLN A 341 -4.52 -16.61 21.54
CA GLN A 341 -3.48 -16.34 20.53
C GLN A 341 -3.98 -15.51 19.35
N CYS A 342 -5.28 -15.54 19.06
CA CYS A 342 -5.90 -14.81 17.97
C CYS A 342 -7.14 -14.07 18.46
N ARG A 343 -7.01 -12.75 18.56
CA ARG A 343 -8.09 -11.82 18.88
C ARG A 343 -8.41 -10.89 17.73
N TYR A 344 -8.31 -11.43 16.52
CA TYR A 344 -8.64 -10.67 15.32
C TYR A 344 -10.13 -10.36 15.29
N ILE A 345 -10.45 -9.10 15.01
CA ILE A 345 -11.83 -8.60 14.91
C ILE A 345 -12.01 -7.98 13.54
N CYS A 346 -13.15 -8.24 12.91
CA CYS A 346 -13.58 -7.53 11.72
C CYS A 346 -15.09 -7.33 11.74
N ARG A 347 -15.58 -6.49 10.83
CA ARG A 347 -17.00 -6.18 10.71
C ARG A 347 -17.81 -7.37 10.17
N ASP A 348 -17.31 -8.00 9.13
CA ASP A 348 -18.09 -8.94 8.32
C ASP A 348 -17.50 -10.36 8.33
N GLU A 349 -18.36 -11.36 8.19
CA GLU A 349 -17.95 -12.77 8.12
C GLU A 349 -17.04 -13.08 6.92
N THR A 350 -17.21 -12.37 5.80
CA THR A 350 -16.36 -12.53 4.61
C THR A 350 -14.90 -12.21 4.94
N SER A 351 -14.66 -11.11 5.67
CA SER A 351 -13.31 -10.76 6.13
C SER A 351 -12.77 -11.79 7.14
N MET A 352 -13.64 -12.40 7.95
CA MET A 352 -13.26 -13.46 8.87
C MET A 352 -12.83 -14.73 8.13
N LYS A 353 -13.52 -15.10 7.04
CA LYS A 353 -13.13 -16.23 6.17
C LYS A 353 -11.75 -16.02 5.55
N VAL A 354 -11.46 -14.80 5.07
CA VAL A 354 -10.12 -14.43 4.57
C VAL A 354 -9.08 -14.53 5.67
N HIS A 355 -9.39 -14.05 6.88
CA HIS A 355 -8.53 -14.17 8.04
C HIS A 355 -8.21 -15.65 8.37
N PHE A 356 -9.22 -16.52 8.38
CA PHE A 356 -9.03 -17.96 8.61
C PHE A 356 -8.11 -18.59 7.56
N ALA A 357 -8.32 -18.29 6.28
CA ALA A 357 -7.47 -18.81 5.21
C ALA A 357 -5.99 -18.42 5.40
N ARG A 358 -5.73 -17.21 5.89
CA ARG A 358 -4.37 -16.67 6.04
C ARG A 358 -3.69 -17.04 7.36
N ARG A 359 -4.44 -17.09 8.46
CA ARG A 359 -3.89 -17.21 9.83
C ARG A 359 -4.19 -18.55 10.49
N HIS A 360 -5.21 -19.27 10.01
CA HIS A 360 -5.64 -20.57 10.54
C HIS A 360 -5.87 -21.58 9.40
N PRO A 361 -4.84 -21.86 8.56
CA PRO A 361 -4.98 -22.83 7.48
C PRO A 361 -5.42 -24.18 8.04
N GLY A 362 -6.48 -24.77 7.48
CA GLY A 362 -7.06 -26.05 7.91
C GLY A 362 -8.18 -25.96 8.95
N SER A 363 -8.46 -24.80 9.53
CA SER A 363 -9.58 -24.61 10.48
C SER A 363 -10.90 -24.20 9.81
N ARG A 364 -11.06 -24.46 8.51
CA ARG A 364 -12.29 -24.13 7.79
C ARG A 364 -13.45 -25.00 8.29
N GLY A 365 -14.52 -24.36 8.78
CA GLY A 365 -15.82 -25.02 8.88
C GLY A 365 -16.33 -25.47 7.49
N PRO A 366 -17.39 -26.29 7.42
CA PRO A 366 -17.87 -26.86 6.16
C PRO A 366 -18.22 -25.73 5.18
N CYS A 367 -17.42 -25.61 4.13
CA CYS A 367 -17.69 -24.67 3.04
C CYS A 367 -18.86 -25.23 2.24
N GLY A 368 -19.92 -24.43 2.05
CA GLY A 368 -21.15 -24.83 1.36
C GLY A 368 -21.03 -25.05 -0.15
N ALA A 369 -19.83 -25.32 -0.68
CA ALA A 369 -19.63 -25.63 -2.09
C ALA A 369 -18.49 -26.65 -2.25
N ARG A 370 -18.69 -27.57 -3.20
CA ARG A 370 -17.86 -28.75 -3.50
C ARG A 370 -16.42 -28.33 -3.82
N CYS A 371 -15.54 -28.31 -2.83
CA CYS A 371 -14.10 -28.35 -3.07
C CYS A 371 -13.65 -29.81 -3.11
N HIS A 372 -13.00 -30.23 -4.19
CA HIS A 372 -12.62 -31.61 -4.50
C HIS A 372 -11.51 -32.20 -3.61
N THR A 373 -11.08 -31.48 -2.57
CA THR A 373 -10.15 -31.97 -1.56
C THR A 373 -10.89 -32.16 -0.23
N GLN A 374 -11.74 -33.19 -0.16
CA GLN A 374 -12.16 -33.77 1.12
C GLN A 374 -10.94 -34.45 1.76
N ARG A 375 -10.05 -33.65 2.34
CA ARG A 375 -9.22 -34.11 3.43
C ARG A 375 -10.17 -34.30 4.60
N GLU A 376 -10.11 -35.44 5.29
CA GLU A 376 -10.88 -35.70 6.50
C GLU A 376 -10.60 -34.59 7.52
N LEU A 377 -11.45 -33.56 7.51
CA LEU A 377 -11.39 -32.49 8.48
C LEU A 377 -11.87 -33.08 9.82
N PRO A 378 -11.18 -32.82 10.94
CA PRO A 378 -11.71 -33.15 12.25
C PRO A 378 -13.10 -32.52 12.38
N ALA A 379 -14.02 -33.24 13.03
CA ALA A 379 -15.40 -32.80 13.21
C ALA A 379 -15.45 -31.31 13.62
N PRO A 380 -16.39 -30.52 13.06
CA PRO A 380 -16.47 -29.10 13.37
C PRO A 380 -16.52 -28.94 14.90
N PRO A 381 -15.72 -28.03 15.48
CA PRO A 381 -15.76 -27.82 16.92
C PRO A 381 -17.20 -27.50 17.31
N ALA A 382 -17.66 -28.05 18.43
CA ALA A 382 -19.02 -27.80 18.95
C ALA A 382 -19.27 -26.32 19.30
N ARG A 383 -18.24 -25.47 19.20
CA ARG A 383 -18.29 -24.03 19.43
C ARG A 383 -18.16 -23.30 18.09
N PRO A 384 -18.86 -22.17 17.93
CA PRO A 384 -18.70 -21.34 16.74
C PRO A 384 -17.24 -20.87 16.63
N LEU A 385 -16.69 -20.85 15.41
CA LEU A 385 -15.30 -20.44 15.15
C LEU A 385 -15.07 -18.94 15.34
N TRP A 386 -16.14 -18.18 15.54
CA TRP A 386 -16.13 -16.76 15.84
C TRP A 386 -17.25 -16.40 16.83
N GLN A 387 -17.08 -15.27 17.52
CA GLN A 387 -18.06 -14.71 18.42
C GLN A 387 -18.49 -13.33 17.93
N THR A 388 -19.78 -13.02 18.06
CA THR A 388 -20.30 -11.68 17.82
C THR A 388 -19.87 -10.76 18.95
N VAL A 389 -19.32 -9.60 18.60
CA VAL A 389 -18.84 -8.60 19.56
C VAL A 389 -19.23 -7.19 19.13
N PHE A 390 -19.23 -6.23 20.05
CA PHE A 390 -19.23 -4.82 19.70
C PHE A 390 -17.79 -4.36 19.47
N CYS A 391 -17.58 -3.55 18.44
CA CYS A 391 -16.25 -3.10 18.07
C CYS A 391 -16.25 -1.68 17.52
N GLN A 392 -15.10 -1.00 17.66
CA GLN A 392 -14.83 0.29 17.04
C GLN A 392 -13.60 0.19 16.16
N GLN A 393 -13.55 1.01 15.12
CA GLN A 393 -12.42 1.09 14.19
C GLN A 393 -11.55 2.29 14.57
N LEU A 394 -10.25 2.07 14.74
CA LEU A 394 -9.29 3.16 14.99
C LEU A 394 -8.97 3.93 13.72
N PHE A 395 -8.42 3.25 12.72
CA PHE A 395 -8.02 3.85 11.47
C PHE A 395 -8.92 3.35 10.33
N PRO A 396 -9.48 4.24 9.51
CA PRO A 396 -10.41 3.87 8.44
C PRO A 396 -9.73 3.02 7.35
N ARG A 397 -8.44 3.25 7.07
CA ARG A 397 -7.68 2.57 6.01
C ARG A 397 -6.21 2.40 6.39
N GLY A 398 -5.59 1.40 5.77
CA GLY A 398 -4.14 1.21 5.78
C GLY A 398 -3.62 0.33 6.91
N PRO A 399 -2.30 0.22 7.04
CA PRO A 399 -1.66 -0.62 8.02
C PRO A 399 -2.00 -0.15 9.45
N GLY A 400 -2.66 -1.00 10.23
CA GLY A 400 -3.19 -0.65 11.55
C GLY A 400 -4.69 -0.32 11.58
N SER A 401 -5.43 -0.48 10.48
CA SER A 401 -6.91 -0.40 10.41
C SER A 401 -7.58 -1.55 11.18
N LEU A 402 -7.34 -1.57 12.49
CA LEU A 402 -7.77 -2.62 13.39
C LEU A 402 -9.09 -2.23 14.03
N TYR A 403 -9.98 -3.21 14.09
CA TYR A 403 -11.10 -3.18 14.99
C TYR A 403 -10.62 -3.68 16.35
N PHE A 404 -11.15 -3.08 17.42
CA PHE A 404 -10.93 -3.52 18.79
C PHE A 404 -12.27 -3.74 19.48
N GLU A 405 -12.30 -4.66 20.42
CA GLU A 405 -13.50 -5.04 21.16
C GLU A 405 -13.87 -3.94 22.17
N VAL A 406 -15.14 -3.57 22.21
CA VAL A 406 -15.67 -2.65 23.20
C VAL A 406 -16.84 -3.27 23.94
N HIS A 407 -17.08 -2.80 25.16
CA HIS A 407 -18.28 -3.17 25.90
C HIS A 407 -19.52 -2.72 25.13
N ALA A 408 -20.57 -3.54 25.22
CA ALA A 408 -21.86 -3.18 24.66
C ALA A 408 -22.29 -1.83 25.26
N PRO A 409 -22.90 -0.94 24.46
CA PRO A 409 -23.50 0.26 25.02
C PRO A 409 -24.50 -0.19 26.09
N VAL A 410 -24.32 0.29 27.32
CA VAL A 410 -25.23 -0.01 28.42
C VAL A 410 -26.54 0.70 28.07
N ASP A 411 -27.54 -0.04 27.62
CA ASP A 411 -28.90 0.48 27.50
C ASP A 411 -29.39 0.81 28.92
N GLU A 412 -29.52 2.10 29.24
CA GLU A 412 -30.06 2.60 30.53
C GLU A 412 -31.52 2.19 30.79
N THR A 413 -32.12 1.32 29.96
CA THR A 413 -33.52 0.89 30.02
C THR A 413 -33.74 -0.52 30.56
N THR A 414 -32.71 -1.27 30.98
CA THR A 414 -32.93 -2.59 31.60
C THR A 414 -32.78 -2.50 33.12
N PRO A 415 -33.87 -2.64 33.91
CA PRO A 415 -33.76 -2.64 35.36
C PRO A 415 -32.99 -3.88 35.85
N PRO A 416 -32.24 -3.77 36.96
CA PRO A 416 -31.46 -4.88 37.50
C PRO A 416 -32.37 -6.03 37.95
N ALA A 417 -31.98 -7.25 37.60
CA ALA A 417 -32.63 -8.50 38.00
C ALA A 417 -32.19 -8.96 39.40
#